data_AF-D8LUX2-F1
#
_entry.id   AF-D8LUX2-F1
#
_cell.length_a   1.000
_cell.length_b   1.000
_cell.length_c   1.000
_cell.angle_alpha   90.00
_cell.angle_beta   90.00
_cell.angle_gamma   90.00
#
_symmetry.space_group_name_H-M   'P 1'
#
loop_
_entity.id
_entity.type
_entity.pdbx_description
1 polymer ?
#
loop_
_entity_poly.entity_id
_entity_poly.type
_entity_poly.pdbx_seq_one_letter_code
_entity_poly.pdbx_strand_id
1 'polypeptide(L)'
;MNTESRIDEWNTLAGSEFLLDGYITCGEERKITVGGCNYYLQRFQGEHEDEYTLKKDNKVYLFQNGIMKMAWEEDEDGTQIGDFTRFENGRVAFIQAFDEIWDRKDFCRIANHVKGERMEIYSHESGKLIYYGEFNENRERDGWGIEYDEESGKMLLEGVWKKNKLVEIIRKIEGTTMIEFKENGDNTIASNRIPMYVGGFVYDESKESFLRDGRGYWIDEETRIATREVEWKDGVEVSGRDLYDGWYTQSTKPILIPKSIPRPTPAVAPTKINVSSSMTLSSVSLQVTDLTISSNCCNDLNALDLNRFEWLRSIEIGDDCFGSVQAFQIDGLKRLKTINIGGNSFTQVKQAEWDPLSYSEAVSRCIQSKSFNISNCESLESIQFGEYSFVDFAGDFELSNLPQLQSIQIGSIGNRSWNFFCCSFMIGSNDMILDSNR
;
A
#
# COMPACT_ATOMS: atom_id res chain seq x y z
N MET A 1 0.52 -15.87 64.64
CA MET A 1 1.70 -15.99 63.77
C MET A 1 1.33 -16.94 62.66
N ASN A 2 1.04 -16.39 61.48
CA ASN A 2 1.03 -17.09 60.20
C ASN A 2 1.07 -15.99 59.14
N THR A 3 2.29 -15.64 58.76
CA THR A 3 2.62 -14.62 57.76
C THR A 3 3.58 -15.27 56.76
N GLU A 4 3.12 -16.34 56.11
CA GLU A 4 3.92 -17.12 55.14
C GLU A 4 3.10 -17.54 53.91
N SER A 5 2.04 -16.81 53.54
CA SER A 5 1.30 -17.14 52.30
C SER A 5 0.76 -15.95 51.51
N ARG A 6 1.44 -14.79 51.56
CA ARG A 6 0.96 -13.57 50.88
C ARG A 6 2.04 -12.77 50.14
N ILE A 7 3.08 -13.43 49.59
CA ILE A 7 4.14 -12.72 48.85
C ILE A 7 4.23 -13.04 47.34
N ASP A 8 3.79 -14.19 46.82
CA ASP A 8 4.21 -14.57 45.45
C ASP A 8 3.15 -14.51 44.32
N GLU A 9 2.25 -13.53 44.31
CA GLU A 9 1.36 -13.30 43.15
C GLU A 9 1.43 -11.86 42.58
N TRP A 10 2.51 -11.12 42.88
CA TRP A 10 2.72 -9.77 42.35
C TRP A 10 3.86 -9.73 41.32
N ASN A 11 3.47 -9.70 40.03
CA ASN A 11 4.21 -9.17 38.89
C ASN A 11 5.64 -9.70 38.66
N THR A 12 5.77 -10.90 38.10
CA THR A 12 6.93 -11.15 37.23
C THR A 12 6.83 -10.22 36.02
N LEU A 13 7.86 -9.41 35.80
CA LEU A 13 7.96 -8.50 34.67
C LEU A 13 7.86 -9.32 33.38
N ALA A 14 6.93 -8.98 32.46
CA ALA A 14 6.84 -9.68 31.19
C ALA A 14 8.19 -9.59 30.46
N GLY A 15 8.69 -10.71 29.93
CA GLY A 15 10.01 -10.76 29.29
C GLY A 15 11.19 -10.85 30.26
N SER A 16 10.97 -10.98 31.58
CA SER A 16 12.06 -11.12 32.56
C SER A 16 12.94 -12.34 32.31
N GLU A 17 12.42 -13.38 31.63
CA GLU A 17 13.18 -14.55 31.21
C GLU A 17 14.35 -14.22 30.26
N PHE A 18 14.35 -13.04 29.63
CA PHE A 18 15.43 -12.56 28.76
C PHE A 18 16.47 -11.73 29.50
N LEU A 19 16.25 -11.40 30.77
CA LEU A 19 17.15 -10.55 31.56
C LEU A 19 18.23 -11.34 32.29
N LEU A 20 18.15 -12.68 32.27
CA LEU A 20 18.92 -13.61 33.11
C LEU A 20 18.73 -13.34 34.62
N ASP A 21 17.63 -12.67 35.00
CA ASP A 21 17.30 -12.47 36.40
C ASP A 21 17.03 -13.83 37.07
N GLY A 22 17.59 -14.04 38.25
CA GLY A 22 17.55 -15.32 38.96
C GLY A 22 18.57 -16.38 38.49
N TYR A 23 19.38 -16.12 37.46
CA TYR A 23 20.46 -17.03 37.08
C TYR A 23 21.53 -17.10 38.18
N ILE A 24 21.90 -18.32 38.59
CA ILE A 24 22.91 -18.52 39.63
C ILE A 24 24.23 -18.91 38.98
N THR A 25 25.29 -18.13 39.22
CA THR A 25 26.62 -18.37 38.65
C THR A 25 27.31 -19.59 39.28
N CYS A 26 27.97 -20.38 38.43
CA CYS A 26 28.83 -21.49 38.85
C CYS A 26 30.29 -21.02 38.93
N GLY A 27 30.65 -20.41 40.06
CA GLY A 27 31.99 -19.86 40.30
C GLY A 27 32.26 -18.56 39.54
N GLU A 28 33.51 -18.09 39.64
CA GLU A 28 33.94 -16.83 39.02
C GLU A 28 34.12 -16.95 37.49
N GLU A 29 33.86 -15.85 36.81
CA GLU A 29 34.10 -15.67 35.37
C GLU A 29 35.56 -15.97 35.02
N ARG A 30 35.79 -16.70 33.91
CA ARG A 30 37.12 -17.13 33.50
C ARG A 30 37.49 -16.58 32.13
N LYS A 31 38.66 -15.96 32.03
CA LYS A 31 39.25 -15.58 30.76
C LYS A 31 39.75 -16.83 30.01
N ILE A 32 39.32 -17.00 28.77
CA ILE A 32 39.76 -18.06 27.86
C ILE A 32 40.31 -17.46 26.56
N THR A 33 41.21 -18.17 25.90
CA THR A 33 41.78 -17.75 24.61
C THR A 33 41.44 -18.78 23.54
N VAL A 34 40.71 -18.36 22.51
CA VAL A 34 40.30 -19.22 21.38
C VAL A 34 40.71 -18.53 20.08
N GLY A 35 41.54 -19.19 19.27
CA GLY A 35 42.01 -18.64 18.00
C GLY A 35 42.74 -17.29 18.13
N GLY A 36 43.46 -17.07 19.24
CA GLY A 36 44.16 -15.81 19.55
C GLY A 36 43.25 -14.69 20.06
N CYS A 37 41.93 -14.89 20.13
CA CYS A 37 40.99 -13.94 20.71
C CYS A 37 40.71 -14.30 22.18
N ASN A 38 40.60 -13.27 23.03
CA ASN A 38 40.21 -13.44 24.42
C ASN A 38 38.69 -13.36 24.57
N TYR A 39 38.14 -14.25 25.38
CA TYR A 39 36.74 -14.28 25.79
C TYR A 39 36.66 -14.43 27.29
N TYR A 40 35.53 -14.04 27.86
CA TYR A 40 35.19 -14.25 29.26
C TYR A 40 34.03 -15.24 29.33
N LEU A 41 34.24 -16.35 30.04
CA LEU A 41 33.32 -17.47 30.16
C LEU A 41 32.70 -17.49 31.56
N GLN A 42 31.38 -17.38 31.62
CA GLN A 42 30.60 -17.58 32.85
C GLN A 42 29.66 -18.78 32.67
N ARG A 43 29.68 -19.71 33.62
CA ARG A 43 28.76 -20.86 33.67
C ARG A 43 27.68 -20.63 34.73
N PHE A 44 26.57 -21.35 34.62
CA PHE A 44 25.48 -21.29 35.59
C PHE A 44 25.26 -22.64 36.28
N GLN A 45 24.43 -22.66 37.31
CA GLN A 45 24.07 -23.85 38.08
C GLN A 45 22.55 -23.93 38.28
N GLY A 46 22.06 -25.05 38.81
CA GLY A 46 20.63 -25.28 38.99
C GLY A 46 19.96 -25.58 37.65
N GLU A 47 18.80 -24.97 37.39
CA GLU A 47 18.03 -25.20 36.16
C GLU A 47 18.75 -24.73 34.87
N HIS A 48 19.82 -23.95 35.01
CA HIS A 48 20.63 -23.43 33.92
C HIS A 48 22.03 -24.07 33.84
N GLU A 49 22.26 -25.24 34.44
CA GLU A 49 23.59 -25.89 34.47
C GLU A 49 24.19 -26.19 33.08
N ASP A 50 23.33 -26.36 32.07
CA ASP A 50 23.71 -26.56 30.67
C ASP A 50 23.96 -25.25 29.90
N GLU A 51 23.82 -24.10 30.56
CA GLU A 51 23.98 -22.78 29.99
C GLU A 51 25.30 -22.11 30.37
N TYR A 52 25.81 -21.28 29.46
CA TYR A 52 26.98 -20.45 29.72
C TYR A 52 26.99 -19.21 28.82
N THR A 53 27.57 -18.12 29.30
CA THR A 53 27.85 -16.95 28.46
C THR A 53 29.30 -16.92 28.00
N LEU A 54 29.51 -16.40 26.79
CA LEU A 54 30.81 -15.95 26.30
C LEU A 54 30.71 -14.45 26.02
N LYS A 55 31.55 -13.67 26.71
CA LYS A 55 31.66 -12.22 26.49
C LYS A 55 32.96 -11.89 25.76
N LYS A 56 32.87 -11.03 24.75
CA LYS A 56 34.00 -10.45 24.03
C LYS A 56 33.72 -8.98 23.75
N ASP A 57 34.62 -8.12 24.21
CA ASP A 57 34.43 -6.68 24.18
C ASP A 57 33.11 -6.33 24.90
N ASN A 58 32.19 -5.65 24.21
CA ASN A 58 30.86 -5.32 24.74
C ASN A 58 29.77 -6.36 24.37
N LYS A 59 30.11 -7.45 23.67
CA LYS A 59 29.14 -8.43 23.17
C LYS A 59 29.08 -9.67 24.03
N VAL A 60 27.87 -10.14 24.31
CA VAL A 60 27.62 -11.33 25.13
C VAL A 60 26.78 -12.33 24.36
N TYR A 61 27.15 -13.60 24.47
CA TYR A 61 26.51 -14.72 23.80
C TYR A 61 26.15 -15.78 24.83
N LEU A 62 24.86 -16.03 25.03
CA LEU A 62 24.34 -17.12 25.86
C LEU A 62 24.17 -18.37 24.99
N PHE A 63 24.74 -19.48 25.46
CA PHE A 63 24.63 -20.80 24.86
C PHE A 63 23.90 -21.73 25.81
N GLN A 64 23.18 -22.69 25.25
CA GLN A 64 22.62 -23.85 25.96
C GLN A 64 23.05 -25.11 25.21
N ASN A 65 23.71 -26.05 25.89
CA ASN A 65 24.24 -27.27 25.27
C ASN A 65 25.14 -26.98 24.04
N GLY A 66 25.85 -25.86 24.06
CA GLY A 66 26.70 -25.40 22.95
C GLY A 66 25.97 -24.76 21.77
N ILE A 67 24.64 -24.64 21.81
CA ILE A 67 23.82 -24.00 20.79
C ILE A 67 23.52 -22.56 21.22
N MET A 68 23.66 -21.61 20.29
CA MET A 68 23.35 -20.19 20.55
C MET A 68 21.88 -20.05 21.00
N LYS A 69 21.67 -19.39 22.14
CA LYS A 69 20.35 -19.16 22.77
C LYS A 69 20.00 -17.67 22.73
N MET A 70 20.95 -16.78 23.02
CA MET A 70 20.73 -15.34 23.00
C MET A 70 22.02 -14.58 22.73
N ALA A 71 21.95 -13.40 22.11
CA ALA A 71 23.08 -12.50 21.94
C ALA A 71 22.67 -11.05 22.20
N TRP A 72 23.50 -10.27 22.88
CA TRP A 72 23.24 -8.87 23.20
C TRP A 72 24.53 -8.07 23.39
N GLU A 73 24.39 -6.76 23.59
CA GLU A 73 25.48 -5.87 23.98
C GLU A 73 25.27 -5.33 25.40
N GLU A 74 26.38 -5.09 26.09
CA GLU A 74 26.42 -4.47 27.42
C GLU A 74 27.24 -3.18 27.39
N ASP A 75 26.90 -2.22 28.25
CA ASP A 75 27.71 -1.03 28.46
C ASP A 75 28.96 -1.30 29.34
N GLU A 76 29.70 -0.24 29.67
CA GLU A 76 30.92 -0.32 30.49
C GLU A 76 30.65 -0.84 31.92
N ASP A 77 29.41 -0.69 32.42
CA ASP A 77 28.98 -1.16 33.75
C ASP A 77 28.41 -2.59 33.72
N GLY A 78 28.32 -3.21 32.53
CA GLY A 78 27.71 -4.53 32.34
C GLY A 78 26.18 -4.50 32.22
N THR A 79 25.59 -3.32 32.01
CA THR A 79 24.15 -3.17 31.82
C THR A 79 23.77 -3.58 30.40
N GLN A 80 22.72 -4.38 30.26
CA GLN A 80 22.15 -4.76 28.96
C GLN A 80 21.62 -3.52 28.23
N ILE A 81 22.06 -3.31 26.97
CA ILE A 81 21.68 -2.15 26.17
C ILE A 81 21.20 -2.53 24.78
N GLY A 82 20.34 -1.68 24.20
CA GLY A 82 19.85 -1.83 22.84
C GLY A 82 19.01 -3.10 22.64
N ASP A 83 19.26 -3.76 21.50
CA ASP A 83 18.56 -4.98 21.13
C ASP A 83 19.27 -6.24 21.61
N PHE A 84 18.49 -7.28 21.91
CA PHE A 84 18.97 -8.66 21.97
C PHE A 84 18.39 -9.49 20.82
N THR A 85 19.15 -10.48 20.39
CA THR A 85 18.71 -11.50 19.44
C THR A 85 18.41 -12.79 20.18
N ARG A 86 17.19 -13.30 20.05
CA ARG A 86 16.78 -14.60 20.58
C ARG A 86 16.93 -15.67 19.50
N PHE A 87 17.43 -16.84 19.90
CA PHE A 87 17.61 -17.99 19.02
C PHE A 87 16.83 -19.21 19.50
N GLU A 88 16.16 -19.90 18.58
CA GLU A 88 15.58 -21.22 18.80
C GLU A 88 16.35 -22.25 17.99
N ASN A 89 16.96 -23.22 18.68
CA ASN A 89 17.81 -24.24 18.03
C ASN A 89 18.93 -23.62 17.16
N GLY A 90 19.46 -22.45 17.56
CA GLY A 90 20.47 -21.71 16.82
C GLY A 90 19.96 -20.91 15.62
N ARG A 91 18.67 -20.98 15.29
CA ARG A 91 18.01 -20.10 14.30
C ARG A 91 17.51 -18.84 14.99
N VAL A 92 17.72 -17.66 14.40
CA VAL A 92 17.11 -16.42 14.90
C VAL A 92 15.60 -16.62 14.97
N ALA A 93 15.03 -16.38 16.15
CA ALA A 93 13.59 -16.35 16.37
C ALA A 93 13.09 -14.91 16.22
N PHE A 94 13.69 -13.99 16.97
CA PHE A 94 13.40 -12.56 16.88
C PHE A 94 14.52 -11.69 17.42
N ILE A 95 14.45 -10.40 17.11
CA ILE A 95 15.21 -9.31 17.73
C ILE A 95 14.22 -8.43 18.51
N GLN A 96 14.57 -8.02 19.73
CA GLN A 96 13.74 -7.17 20.60
C GLN A 96 14.62 -6.23 21.42
N ALA A 97 14.12 -5.04 21.75
CA ALA A 97 14.82 -4.10 22.61
C ALA A 97 14.63 -4.41 24.10
N PHE A 98 15.67 -4.22 24.90
CA PHE A 98 15.57 -4.40 26.36
C PHE A 98 14.71 -3.33 27.02
N ASP A 99 14.70 -2.10 26.49
CA ASP A 99 13.91 -1.01 27.06
C ASP A 99 12.40 -1.30 27.02
N GLU A 100 11.93 -2.10 26.05
CA GLU A 100 10.54 -2.56 26.01
C GLU A 100 10.17 -3.43 27.22
N ILE A 101 11.12 -4.24 27.71
CA ILE A 101 10.95 -5.04 28.94
C ILE A 101 10.98 -4.12 30.16
N TRP A 102 12.02 -3.29 30.28
CA TRP A 102 12.22 -2.43 31.45
C TRP A 102 11.13 -1.36 31.61
N ASP A 103 10.70 -0.75 30.50
CA ASP A 103 9.71 0.31 30.46
C ASP A 103 8.27 -0.22 30.37
N ARG A 104 8.07 -1.54 30.35
CA ARG A 104 6.75 -2.18 30.28
C ARG A 104 5.96 -1.74 29.04
N LYS A 105 6.65 -1.65 27.92
CA LYS A 105 6.07 -1.33 26.61
C LYS A 105 5.70 -2.63 25.90
N ASP A 106 4.81 -2.51 24.91
CA ASP A 106 4.56 -3.59 23.96
C ASP A 106 5.88 -4.05 23.32
N PHE A 107 6.02 -5.36 23.14
CA PHE A 107 7.23 -5.93 22.54
C PHE A 107 7.16 -5.80 21.04
N CYS A 108 8.06 -5.01 20.46
CA CYS A 108 8.20 -4.86 19.02
C CYS A 108 9.32 -5.77 18.52
N ARG A 109 8.93 -6.98 18.12
CA ARG A 109 9.84 -8.03 17.68
C ARG A 109 10.06 -7.97 16.18
N ILE A 110 11.31 -7.96 15.74
CA ILE A 110 11.65 -8.29 14.35
C ILE A 110 11.82 -9.80 14.28
N ALA A 111 10.80 -10.49 13.79
CA ALA A 111 10.72 -11.94 13.71
C ALA A 111 11.27 -12.47 12.38
N ASN A 112 11.89 -13.64 12.45
CA ASN A 112 12.43 -14.35 11.29
C ASN A 112 11.35 -15.24 10.66
N HIS A 113 10.78 -14.81 9.54
CA HIS A 113 9.78 -15.56 8.80
C HIS A 113 10.36 -16.13 7.48
N VAL A 114 9.75 -17.18 6.93
CA VAL A 114 10.25 -17.85 5.70
C VAL A 114 10.23 -16.95 4.47
N LYS A 115 9.45 -15.87 4.49
CA LYS A 115 9.40 -14.84 3.44
C LYS A 115 10.35 -13.66 3.68
N GLY A 116 11.05 -13.64 4.81
CA GLY A 116 11.90 -12.53 5.22
C GLY A 116 11.60 -12.07 6.64
N GLU A 117 12.19 -10.94 7.02
CA GLU A 117 11.93 -10.30 8.30
C GLU A 117 10.51 -9.72 8.33
N ARG A 118 9.86 -9.80 9.48
CA ARG A 118 8.57 -9.12 9.73
C ARG A 118 8.53 -8.56 11.14
N MET A 119 7.71 -7.55 11.35
CA MET A 119 7.43 -7.03 12.67
C MET A 119 6.29 -7.82 13.32
N GLU A 120 6.43 -8.17 14.58
CA GLU A 120 5.38 -8.70 15.45
C GLU A 120 5.29 -7.84 16.71
N ILE A 121 4.11 -7.32 17.02
CA ILE A 121 3.87 -6.51 18.22
C ILE A 121 3.03 -7.33 19.18
N TYR A 122 3.57 -7.56 20.38
CA TYR A 122 2.88 -8.24 21.47
C TYR A 122 2.52 -7.22 22.56
N SER A 123 1.25 -7.19 22.94
CA SER A 123 0.77 -6.33 24.01
C SER A 123 1.44 -6.68 25.34
N HIS A 124 1.98 -5.68 26.03
CA HIS A 124 2.52 -5.87 27.37
C HIS A 124 1.43 -6.24 28.39
N GLU A 125 0.23 -5.68 28.24
CA GLU A 125 -0.88 -5.90 29.17
C GLU A 125 -1.44 -7.33 29.08
N SER A 126 -1.59 -7.86 27.87
CA SER A 126 -2.25 -9.15 27.61
C SER A 126 -1.29 -10.29 27.24
N GLY A 127 -0.06 -9.97 26.83
CA GLY A 127 0.90 -10.91 26.25
C GLY A 127 0.51 -11.42 24.86
N LYS A 128 -0.56 -10.88 24.24
CA LYS A 128 -1.09 -11.35 22.96
C LYS A 128 -0.53 -10.56 21.79
N LEU A 129 -0.42 -11.23 20.65
CA LEU A 129 -0.09 -10.62 19.37
C LEU A 129 -1.20 -9.64 18.99
N ILE A 130 -0.86 -8.38 18.74
CA ILE A 130 -1.78 -7.32 18.32
C ILE A 130 -1.53 -6.86 16.88
N TYR A 131 -0.33 -7.11 16.35
CA TYR A 131 0.02 -6.83 14.96
C TYR A 131 1.11 -7.76 14.48
N TYR A 132 1.04 -8.16 13.21
CA TYR A 132 2.28 -8.41 12.47
C TYR A 132 2.18 -7.98 11.02
N GLY A 133 3.33 -7.67 10.44
CA GLY A 133 3.42 -7.24 9.05
C GLY A 133 4.74 -6.59 8.72
N GLU A 134 4.72 -5.84 7.63
CA GLU A 134 5.83 -5.02 7.14
C GLU A 134 6.08 -3.82 8.07
N PHE A 135 7.30 -3.30 7.97
CA PHE A 135 7.78 -2.19 8.77
C PHE A 135 8.82 -1.38 8.01
N ASN A 136 8.99 -0.11 8.39
CA ASN A 136 10.03 0.76 7.84
C ASN A 136 11.32 0.73 8.68
N GLU A 137 12.37 1.40 8.21
CA GLU A 137 13.68 1.47 8.88
C GLU A 137 13.62 2.01 10.32
N ASN A 138 12.57 2.76 10.69
CA ASN A 138 12.36 3.27 12.05
C ASN A 138 11.57 2.32 12.94
N ARG A 139 11.32 1.07 12.50
CA ARG A 139 10.44 0.10 13.17
C ARG A 139 9.02 0.63 13.39
N GLU A 140 8.49 1.36 12.42
CA GLU A 140 7.07 1.72 12.38
C GLU A 140 6.32 0.77 11.44
N ARG A 141 5.06 0.45 11.73
CA ARG A 141 4.17 -0.29 10.82
C ARG A 141 4.05 0.48 9.51
N ASP A 142 4.53 -0.11 8.42
CA ASP A 142 4.61 0.51 7.10
C ASP A 142 4.58 -0.58 6.04
N GLY A 143 3.58 -0.55 5.17
CA GLY A 143 3.27 -1.64 4.24
C GLY A 143 2.14 -2.55 4.72
N TRP A 144 2.12 -3.79 4.23
CA TRP A 144 1.09 -4.78 4.50
C TRP A 144 1.14 -5.31 5.95
N GLY A 145 -0.02 -5.64 6.53
CA GLY A 145 -0.07 -6.28 7.84
C GLY A 145 -1.44 -6.83 8.26
N ILE A 146 -1.46 -7.48 9.42
CA ILE A 146 -2.66 -8.03 10.05
C ILE A 146 -2.75 -7.49 11.47
N GLU A 147 -3.93 -6.98 11.82
CA GLU A 147 -4.26 -6.51 13.15
C GLU A 147 -5.09 -7.54 13.90
N TYR A 148 -4.83 -7.67 15.19
CA TYR A 148 -5.44 -8.64 16.09
C TYR A 148 -6.13 -7.94 17.24
N ASP A 149 -7.23 -8.53 17.69
CA ASP A 149 -7.95 -8.10 18.86
C ASP A 149 -7.14 -8.47 20.11
N GLU A 150 -6.77 -7.46 20.90
CA GLU A 150 -5.94 -7.64 22.08
C GLU A 150 -6.63 -8.51 23.15
N GLU A 151 -7.95 -8.41 23.30
CA GLU A 151 -8.67 -9.17 24.33
C GLU A 151 -8.84 -10.64 23.94
N SER A 152 -9.19 -10.95 22.70
CA SER A 152 -9.49 -12.31 22.24
C SER A 152 -8.35 -13.01 21.50
N GLY A 153 -7.36 -12.26 21.02
CA GLY A 153 -6.26 -12.76 20.18
C GLY A 153 -6.69 -13.13 18.75
N LYS A 154 -7.89 -12.71 18.31
CA LYS A 154 -8.42 -13.05 16.99
C LYS A 154 -8.01 -12.02 15.95
N MET A 155 -7.80 -12.45 14.71
CA MET A 155 -7.62 -11.53 13.58
C MET A 155 -8.83 -10.61 13.45
N LEU A 156 -8.57 -9.31 13.27
CA LEU A 156 -9.59 -8.29 13.03
C LEU A 156 -9.63 -7.89 11.56
N LEU A 157 -8.47 -7.58 11.00
CA LEU A 157 -8.36 -7.10 9.63
C LEU A 157 -6.97 -7.33 9.06
N GLU A 158 -6.94 -7.36 7.74
CA GLU A 158 -5.73 -7.26 6.93
C GLU A 158 -5.76 -5.91 6.21
N GLY A 159 -4.63 -5.22 6.16
CA GLY A 159 -4.57 -3.87 5.63
C GLY A 159 -3.20 -3.41 5.18
N VAL A 160 -3.11 -2.10 4.92
CA VAL A 160 -1.87 -1.38 4.62
C VAL A 160 -1.70 -0.26 5.63
N TRP A 161 -0.49 -0.12 6.18
CA TRP A 161 -0.10 0.91 7.12
C TRP A 161 0.92 1.85 6.50
N LYS A 162 0.97 3.08 7.01
CA LYS A 162 2.01 4.06 6.72
C LYS A 162 2.36 4.79 8.00
N LYS A 163 3.61 4.67 8.46
CA LYS A 163 4.09 5.26 9.73
C LYS A 163 3.11 5.06 10.88
N ASN A 164 2.85 3.80 11.23
CA ASN A 164 1.93 3.37 12.29
C ASN A 164 0.44 3.64 12.08
N LYS A 165 0.02 4.28 10.99
CA LYS A 165 -1.38 4.57 10.69
C LYS A 165 -1.91 3.59 9.66
N LEU A 166 -3.00 2.87 9.98
CA LEU A 166 -3.77 2.13 8.99
C LEU A 166 -4.26 3.12 7.94
N VAL A 167 -4.01 2.82 6.66
CA VAL A 167 -4.45 3.63 5.52
C VAL A 167 -5.45 2.87 4.65
N GLU A 168 -5.35 1.54 4.59
CA GLU A 168 -6.24 0.71 3.78
C GLU A 168 -6.68 -0.57 4.52
N ILE A 169 -7.98 -0.90 4.47
CA ILE A 169 -8.49 -2.22 4.86
C ILE A 169 -8.72 -3.08 3.62
N ILE A 170 -7.90 -4.12 3.45
CA ILE A 170 -8.03 -5.10 2.36
C ILE A 170 -9.11 -6.13 2.70
N ARG A 171 -9.06 -6.67 3.92
CA ARG A 171 -10.02 -7.68 4.41
C ARG A 171 -10.42 -7.39 5.84
N LYS A 172 -11.66 -7.75 6.19
CA LYS A 172 -12.15 -7.76 7.57
C LYS A 172 -12.53 -9.18 7.97
N ILE A 173 -12.18 -9.57 9.19
CA ILE A 173 -12.43 -10.89 9.74
C ILE A 173 -13.48 -10.79 10.83
N GLU A 174 -14.54 -11.57 10.69
CA GLU A 174 -15.66 -11.66 11.63
C GLU A 174 -15.87 -13.12 12.01
N GLY A 175 -15.13 -13.57 13.03
CA GLY A 175 -15.11 -14.97 13.46
C GLY A 175 -14.49 -15.86 12.39
N THR A 176 -15.30 -16.72 11.78
CA THR A 176 -14.89 -17.61 10.68
C THR A 176 -15.22 -17.04 9.29
N THR A 177 -15.72 -15.82 9.23
CA THR A 177 -16.10 -15.16 7.98
C THR A 177 -15.09 -14.08 7.62
N MET A 178 -14.66 -14.09 6.36
CA MET A 178 -13.83 -13.06 5.76
C MET A 178 -14.69 -12.22 4.81
N ILE A 179 -14.58 -10.90 4.94
CA ILE A 179 -15.10 -9.94 3.98
C ILE A 179 -13.89 -9.38 3.24
N GLU A 180 -13.83 -9.61 1.93
CA GLU A 180 -12.78 -9.08 1.05
C GLU A 180 -13.34 -7.88 0.28
N PHE A 181 -12.58 -6.78 0.29
CA PHE A 181 -12.98 -5.55 -0.34
C PHE A 181 -12.26 -5.32 -1.67
N LYS A 182 -12.94 -4.62 -2.59
CA LYS A 182 -12.31 -4.09 -3.79
C LYS A 182 -11.20 -3.12 -3.40
N GLU A 183 -10.06 -3.22 -4.06
CA GLU A 183 -8.96 -2.25 -3.96
C GLU A 183 -9.42 -0.93 -4.58
N ASN A 184 -9.48 0.14 -3.80
CA ASN A 184 -9.94 1.45 -4.27
C ASN A 184 -9.31 2.65 -3.51
N GLY A 185 -8.10 2.45 -2.99
CA GLY A 185 -7.31 3.45 -2.25
C GLY A 185 -7.62 3.53 -0.75
N ASP A 186 -7.11 4.57 -0.07
CA ASP A 186 -7.14 4.69 1.41
C ASP A 186 -8.56 4.67 1.99
N ASN A 187 -8.97 3.56 2.55
CA ASN A 187 -10.26 3.44 3.20
C ASN A 187 -10.08 2.65 4.49
N THR A 188 -9.96 3.38 5.58
CA THR A 188 -9.82 2.87 6.95
C THR A 188 -11.16 2.57 7.63
N ILE A 189 -12.27 2.85 6.93
CA ILE A 189 -13.62 2.58 7.42
C ILE A 189 -14.24 1.50 6.54
N ALA A 190 -14.38 0.29 7.09
CA ALA A 190 -14.91 -0.86 6.37
C ALA A 190 -16.30 -0.60 5.74
N SER A 191 -17.18 0.19 6.38
CA SER A 191 -18.50 0.53 5.83
C SER A 191 -18.47 1.39 4.57
N ASN A 192 -17.33 2.02 4.26
CA ASN A 192 -17.15 2.80 3.04
C ASN A 192 -16.55 1.96 1.91
N ARG A 193 -16.17 0.71 2.19
CA ARG A 193 -15.59 -0.22 1.22
C ARG A 193 -16.66 -0.93 0.40
N ILE A 194 -16.19 -1.53 -0.68
CA ILE A 194 -16.99 -2.31 -1.63
C ILE A 194 -16.66 -3.77 -1.38
N PRO A 195 -17.52 -4.54 -0.71
CA PRO A 195 -17.28 -5.98 -0.58
C PRO A 195 -17.38 -6.64 -1.95
N MET A 196 -16.43 -7.51 -2.25
CA MET A 196 -16.39 -8.36 -3.45
C MET A 196 -16.64 -9.82 -3.11
N TYR A 197 -16.25 -10.24 -1.91
CA TYR A 197 -16.46 -11.58 -1.38
C TYR A 197 -16.83 -11.54 0.09
N VAL A 198 -17.75 -12.41 0.49
CA VAL A 198 -18.08 -12.70 1.90
C VAL A 198 -18.18 -14.20 2.06
N GLY A 199 -17.38 -14.80 2.93
CA GLY A 199 -17.43 -16.26 3.13
C GLY A 199 -16.34 -16.79 4.02
N GLY A 200 -16.24 -18.12 4.08
CA GLY A 200 -15.19 -18.79 4.83
C GLY A 200 -13.79 -18.55 4.25
N PHE A 201 -12.78 -18.78 5.09
CA PHE A 201 -11.39 -18.64 4.73
C PHE A 201 -10.50 -19.58 5.54
N VAL A 202 -9.29 -19.80 5.04
CA VAL A 202 -8.15 -20.35 5.77
C VAL A 202 -6.98 -19.38 5.58
N TYR A 203 -6.23 -19.13 6.64
CA TYR A 203 -4.99 -18.36 6.57
C TYR A 203 -3.79 -19.30 6.43
N ASP A 204 -3.03 -19.16 5.36
CA ASP A 204 -1.77 -19.88 5.15
C ASP A 204 -0.62 -19.04 5.71
N GLU A 205 -0.18 -19.35 6.94
CA GLU A 205 0.91 -18.63 7.61
C GLU A 205 2.22 -18.67 6.83
N SER A 206 2.51 -19.78 6.14
CA SER A 206 3.77 -19.93 5.40
C SER A 206 3.86 -19.01 4.18
N LYS A 207 2.71 -18.71 3.56
CA LYS A 207 2.60 -17.81 2.41
C LYS A 207 2.18 -16.39 2.80
N GLU A 208 1.70 -16.23 4.03
CA GLU A 208 1.01 -15.05 4.54
C GLU A 208 -0.15 -14.65 3.63
N SER A 209 -1.03 -15.60 3.35
CA SER A 209 -2.13 -15.40 2.40
C SER A 209 -3.45 -15.94 2.92
N PHE A 210 -4.51 -15.14 2.76
CA PHE A 210 -5.88 -15.57 2.96
C PHE A 210 -6.39 -16.33 1.75
N LEU A 211 -6.78 -17.59 1.96
CA LEU A 211 -7.38 -18.45 0.94
C LEU A 211 -8.88 -18.58 1.23
N ARG A 212 -9.72 -18.39 0.21
CA ARG A 212 -11.16 -18.67 0.33
C ARG A 212 -11.34 -20.16 0.57
N ASP A 213 -12.11 -20.54 1.59
CA ASP A 213 -12.34 -21.95 1.93
C ASP A 213 -13.74 -22.11 2.55
N GLY A 214 -14.44 -23.18 2.21
CA GLY A 214 -15.84 -23.37 2.56
C GLY A 214 -16.78 -22.50 1.73
N ARG A 215 -17.97 -22.24 2.27
CA ARG A 215 -18.99 -21.47 1.56
C ARG A 215 -18.68 -19.98 1.55
N GLY A 216 -18.87 -19.34 0.39
CA GLY A 216 -18.81 -17.90 0.24
C GLY A 216 -19.67 -17.36 -0.90
N TYR A 217 -19.73 -16.04 -1.00
CA TYR A 217 -20.60 -15.33 -1.92
C TYR A 217 -19.83 -14.26 -2.68
N TRP A 218 -20.06 -14.15 -3.99
CA TRP A 218 -19.63 -13.00 -4.77
C TRP A 218 -20.67 -11.89 -4.62
N ILE A 219 -20.18 -10.68 -4.35
CA ILE A 219 -21.04 -9.52 -4.08
C ILE A 219 -20.94 -8.57 -5.27
N ASP A 220 -22.10 -8.17 -5.79
CA ASP A 220 -22.20 -7.18 -6.84
C ASP A 220 -21.71 -5.81 -6.35
N GLU A 221 -20.89 -5.15 -7.16
CA GLU A 221 -20.29 -3.87 -6.81
C GLU A 221 -21.32 -2.74 -6.69
N GLU A 222 -22.38 -2.75 -7.49
CA GLU A 222 -23.34 -1.65 -7.53
C GLU A 222 -24.48 -1.87 -6.52
N THR A 223 -25.07 -3.06 -6.56
CA THR A 223 -26.26 -3.40 -5.79
C THR A 223 -25.94 -3.92 -4.39
N ARG A 224 -24.70 -4.35 -4.12
CA ARG A 224 -24.28 -5.02 -2.86
C ARG A 224 -25.00 -6.33 -2.58
N ILE A 225 -25.64 -6.91 -3.59
CA ILE A 225 -26.38 -8.16 -3.48
C ILE A 225 -25.49 -9.30 -3.97
N ALA A 226 -25.63 -10.48 -3.36
CA ALA A 226 -24.88 -11.65 -3.78
C ALA A 226 -25.33 -12.10 -5.19
N THR A 227 -24.36 -12.27 -6.10
CA THR A 227 -24.58 -12.74 -7.48
C THR A 227 -24.32 -14.22 -7.65
N ARG A 228 -23.56 -14.82 -6.73
CA ARG A 228 -23.18 -16.22 -6.78
C ARG A 228 -22.90 -16.75 -5.38
N GLU A 229 -23.41 -17.94 -5.06
CA GLU A 229 -22.98 -18.76 -3.92
C GLU A 229 -21.96 -19.78 -4.43
N VAL A 230 -20.81 -19.91 -3.75
CA VAL A 230 -19.67 -20.71 -4.18
C VAL A 230 -19.13 -21.52 -3.00
N GLU A 231 -18.79 -22.79 -3.23
CA GLU A 231 -18.04 -23.63 -2.30
C GLU A 231 -16.57 -23.64 -2.72
N TRP A 232 -15.70 -23.26 -1.79
CA TRP A 232 -14.25 -23.14 -1.98
C TRP A 232 -13.49 -24.23 -1.23
N LYS A 233 -12.34 -24.61 -1.76
CA LYS A 233 -11.35 -25.42 -1.05
C LYS A 233 -9.97 -24.87 -1.35
N ASP A 234 -9.25 -24.42 -0.31
CA ASP A 234 -7.87 -23.94 -0.39
C ASP A 234 -7.66 -22.89 -1.51
N GLY A 235 -8.60 -21.95 -1.64
CA GLY A 235 -8.57 -20.87 -2.62
C GLY A 235 -9.11 -21.24 -4.02
N VAL A 236 -9.55 -22.48 -4.22
CA VAL A 236 -10.09 -22.96 -5.51
C VAL A 236 -11.60 -23.15 -5.43
N GLU A 237 -12.33 -22.63 -6.42
CA GLU A 237 -13.77 -22.88 -6.56
C GLU A 237 -14.01 -24.37 -6.89
N VAL A 238 -14.77 -25.06 -6.05
CA VAL A 238 -15.14 -26.47 -6.22
C VAL A 238 -16.48 -26.58 -6.94
N SER A 239 -17.43 -25.73 -6.57
CA SER A 239 -18.75 -25.66 -7.20
C SER A 239 -19.41 -24.32 -6.89
N GLY A 240 -20.39 -23.91 -7.69
CA GLY A 240 -21.14 -22.69 -7.41
C GLY A 240 -22.47 -22.62 -8.15
N ARG A 241 -23.32 -21.72 -7.69
CA ARG A 241 -24.67 -21.48 -8.21
C ARG A 241 -24.92 -19.98 -8.31
N ASP A 242 -25.39 -19.55 -9.48
CA ASP A 242 -25.76 -18.15 -9.70
C ASP A 242 -27.02 -17.77 -8.90
N LEU A 243 -27.04 -16.51 -8.49
CA LEU A 243 -28.14 -15.87 -7.78
C LEU A 243 -28.68 -14.73 -8.63
N TYR A 244 -30.00 -14.66 -8.74
CA TYR A 244 -30.72 -13.61 -9.47
C TYR A 244 -31.25 -12.62 -8.44
N ASP A 245 -30.56 -11.48 -8.30
CA ASP A 245 -30.82 -10.50 -7.24
C ASP A 245 -30.87 -11.16 -5.84
N GLY A 246 -29.94 -12.06 -5.57
CA GLY A 246 -29.84 -12.80 -4.31
C GLY A 246 -30.76 -14.03 -4.19
N TRP A 247 -31.58 -14.33 -5.20
CA TRP A 247 -32.46 -15.52 -5.21
C TRP A 247 -31.84 -16.69 -5.99
N TYR A 248 -32.05 -17.92 -5.50
CA TYR A 248 -31.68 -19.14 -6.22
C TYR A 248 -32.45 -19.38 -7.53
N THR A 249 -33.56 -18.65 -7.74
CA THR A 249 -34.42 -18.73 -8.91
C THR A 249 -34.92 -17.33 -9.24
N GLN A 250 -35.11 -17.01 -10.52
CA GLN A 250 -35.71 -15.74 -10.94
C GLN A 250 -37.06 -15.53 -10.25
N SER A 251 -37.14 -14.47 -9.45
CA SER A 251 -38.31 -14.12 -8.66
C SER A 251 -38.99 -12.91 -9.30
N THR A 252 -40.32 -12.96 -9.48
CA THR A 252 -41.10 -11.80 -9.92
C THR A 252 -41.44 -10.85 -8.77
N LYS A 253 -40.98 -11.17 -7.54
CA LYS A 253 -41.22 -10.32 -6.38
C LYS A 253 -40.32 -9.08 -6.46
N PRO A 254 -40.88 -7.87 -6.35
CA PRO A 254 -40.08 -6.66 -6.37
C PRO A 254 -39.14 -6.66 -5.16
N ILE A 255 -37.85 -6.57 -5.44
CA ILE A 255 -36.83 -6.32 -4.43
C ILE A 255 -36.72 -4.81 -4.26
N LEU A 256 -36.64 -4.35 -3.03
CA LEU A 256 -36.38 -2.96 -2.71
C LEU A 256 -34.88 -2.67 -2.91
N ILE A 257 -34.41 -2.74 -4.15
CA ILE A 257 -33.05 -2.34 -4.53
C ILE A 257 -33.06 -0.83 -4.66
N PRO A 258 -32.26 -0.09 -3.87
CA PRO A 258 -32.04 1.33 -4.13
C PRO A 258 -31.48 1.46 -5.55
N LYS A 259 -32.10 2.28 -6.41
CA LYS A 259 -31.64 2.50 -7.81
C LYS A 259 -30.18 2.92 -7.94
N SER A 260 -29.60 3.38 -6.83
CA SER A 260 -28.18 3.49 -6.55
C SER A 260 -28.07 3.43 -5.04
N ILE A 261 -27.30 2.49 -4.46
CA ILE A 261 -26.85 2.68 -3.08
C ILE A 261 -25.94 3.90 -3.16
N PRO A 262 -26.25 5.02 -2.47
CA PRO A 262 -25.30 6.12 -2.41
C PRO A 262 -24.03 5.51 -1.85
N ARG A 263 -22.98 5.40 -2.68
CA ARG A 263 -21.63 5.18 -2.16
C ARG A 263 -21.54 6.22 -1.04
N PRO A 264 -21.21 5.87 0.21
CA PRO A 264 -20.69 6.87 1.11
C PRO A 264 -19.47 7.37 0.34
N THR A 265 -19.63 8.40 -0.48
CA THR A 265 -18.53 9.24 -0.88
C THR A 265 -18.05 9.68 0.47
N PRO A 266 -16.86 9.21 0.91
CA PRO A 266 -16.20 10.02 1.90
C PRO A 266 -16.25 11.41 1.28
N ALA A 267 -16.67 12.41 2.03
CA ALA A 267 -16.28 13.75 1.70
C ALA A 267 -14.75 13.74 1.82
N VAL A 268 -14.07 13.18 0.81
CA VAL A 268 -12.63 13.27 0.65
C VAL A 268 -12.47 14.76 0.48
N ALA A 269 -11.98 15.39 1.55
CA ALA A 269 -11.61 16.78 1.51
C ALA A 269 -10.74 16.95 0.26
N PRO A 270 -10.98 17.98 -0.56
CA PRO A 270 -10.24 18.16 -1.80
C PRO A 270 -8.75 18.11 -1.50
N THR A 271 -8.10 17.05 -1.96
CA THR A 271 -6.70 16.77 -1.72
C THR A 271 -5.97 17.24 -2.96
N LYS A 272 -5.50 18.50 -2.87
CA LYS A 272 -4.76 19.16 -3.94
C LYS A 272 -3.28 18.83 -3.79
N ILE A 273 -2.69 18.24 -4.81
CA ILE A 273 -1.27 17.90 -4.82
C ILE A 273 -0.60 18.63 -5.97
N ASN A 274 0.52 19.29 -5.66
CA ASN A 274 1.41 19.87 -6.65
C ASN A 274 2.64 18.98 -6.82
N VAL A 275 2.87 18.54 -8.05
CA VAL A 275 4.02 17.75 -8.48
C VAL A 275 5.02 18.66 -9.17
N SER A 276 6.24 18.73 -8.64
CA SER A 276 7.35 19.49 -9.21
C SER A 276 8.47 18.62 -9.78
N SER A 277 8.31 17.29 -9.78
CA SER A 277 9.27 16.34 -10.36
C SER A 277 8.62 14.98 -10.65
N SER A 278 9.24 14.17 -11.50
CA SER A 278 8.79 12.81 -11.83
C SER A 278 8.78 11.87 -10.60
N MET A 279 9.77 11.98 -9.71
CA MET A 279 9.82 11.24 -8.45
C MET A 279 8.65 11.58 -7.52
N THR A 280 8.18 12.84 -7.56
CA THR A 280 7.01 13.24 -6.79
C THR A 280 5.74 12.61 -7.36
N LEU A 281 5.61 12.50 -8.69
CA LEU A 281 4.45 11.93 -9.37
C LEU A 281 4.19 10.46 -9.00
N SER A 282 5.25 9.64 -8.92
CA SER A 282 5.13 8.22 -8.58
C SER A 282 4.69 7.98 -7.13
N SER A 283 4.89 8.97 -6.25
CA SER A 283 4.53 8.94 -4.83
C SER A 283 3.17 9.58 -4.50
N VAL A 284 2.46 10.10 -5.52
CA VAL A 284 1.16 10.76 -5.35
C VAL A 284 0.13 9.76 -4.82
N SER A 285 -0.66 10.19 -3.83
CA SER A 285 -1.75 9.38 -3.27
C SER A 285 -2.80 9.06 -4.35
N LEU A 286 -3.30 7.82 -4.35
CA LEU A 286 -4.41 7.39 -5.22
C LEU A 286 -5.71 8.17 -4.98
N GLN A 287 -5.80 8.91 -3.86
CA GLN A 287 -6.97 9.72 -3.49
C GLN A 287 -6.89 11.18 -3.93
N VAL A 288 -5.85 11.57 -4.67
CA VAL A 288 -5.72 12.93 -5.20
C VAL A 288 -7.00 13.32 -5.95
N THR A 289 -7.56 14.48 -5.59
CA THR A 289 -8.76 15.00 -6.26
C THR A 289 -8.41 16.08 -7.26
N ASP A 290 -7.35 16.83 -7.01
CA ASP A 290 -6.91 17.93 -7.86
C ASP A 290 -5.39 17.81 -8.02
N LEU A 291 -4.96 17.42 -9.22
CA LEU A 291 -3.55 17.20 -9.53
C LEU A 291 -3.02 18.37 -10.34
N THR A 292 -2.04 19.08 -9.80
CA THR A 292 -1.30 20.11 -10.51
C THR A 292 0.12 19.61 -10.78
N ILE A 293 0.55 19.59 -12.05
CA ILE A 293 1.93 19.36 -12.46
C ILE A 293 2.53 20.73 -12.77
N SER A 294 3.59 21.10 -12.06
CA SER A 294 4.30 22.36 -12.32
C SER A 294 4.95 22.37 -13.70
N SER A 295 5.15 23.55 -14.29
CA SER A 295 5.81 23.68 -15.60
C SER A 295 7.22 23.06 -15.60
N ASN A 296 7.70 22.64 -16.77
CA ASN A 296 9.02 22.02 -16.99
C ASN A 296 9.23 20.65 -16.29
N CYS A 297 8.16 19.97 -15.88
CA CYS A 297 8.24 18.73 -15.11
C CYS A 297 8.02 17.46 -15.96
N CYS A 298 8.50 16.33 -15.45
CA CYS A 298 8.21 14.98 -15.94
C CYS A 298 8.59 14.71 -17.42
N ASN A 299 9.57 15.43 -17.96
CA ASN A 299 10.06 15.23 -19.34
C ASN A 299 10.91 13.96 -19.53
N ASP A 300 11.33 13.35 -18.42
CA ASP A 300 12.05 12.09 -18.31
C ASP A 300 11.12 10.85 -18.37
N LEU A 301 9.80 11.04 -18.27
CA LEU A 301 8.83 9.94 -18.33
C LEU A 301 8.45 9.59 -19.77
N ASN A 302 8.51 8.30 -20.09
CA ASN A 302 8.05 7.75 -21.39
C ASN A 302 6.58 7.30 -21.36
N ALA A 303 6.04 7.04 -20.18
CA ALA A 303 4.66 6.62 -19.95
C ALA A 303 4.06 7.42 -18.80
N LEU A 304 2.77 7.75 -18.94
CA LEU A 304 1.99 8.47 -17.96
C LEU A 304 0.71 7.67 -17.69
N ASP A 305 0.55 7.19 -16.46
CA ASP A 305 -0.68 6.51 -16.03
C ASP A 305 -1.39 7.35 -14.97
N LEU A 306 -2.40 8.11 -15.42
CA LEU A 306 -3.29 8.87 -14.55
C LEU A 306 -4.57 8.09 -14.19
N ASN A 307 -4.81 6.93 -14.80
CA ASN A 307 -6.05 6.15 -14.63
C ASN A 307 -6.11 5.51 -13.24
N ARG A 308 -4.96 5.29 -12.61
CA ARG A 308 -4.86 4.86 -11.22
C ARG A 308 -5.46 5.83 -10.20
N PHE A 309 -5.71 7.10 -10.57
CA PHE A 309 -6.25 8.13 -9.68
C PHE A 309 -7.76 8.30 -9.86
N GLU A 310 -8.55 7.28 -9.49
CA GLU A 310 -10.02 7.24 -9.67
C GLU A 310 -10.79 8.39 -8.98
N TRP A 311 -10.14 9.11 -8.06
CA TRP A 311 -10.71 10.22 -7.30
C TRP A 311 -10.52 11.59 -7.96
N LEU A 312 -9.78 11.67 -9.06
CA LEU A 312 -9.50 12.92 -9.76
C LEU A 312 -10.78 13.64 -10.20
N ARG A 313 -10.79 14.93 -9.95
CA ARG A 313 -11.79 15.92 -10.36
C ARG A 313 -11.17 16.96 -11.28
N SER A 314 -9.92 17.33 -11.07
CA SER A 314 -9.19 18.25 -11.94
C SER A 314 -7.76 17.76 -12.20
N ILE A 315 -7.33 17.89 -13.46
CA ILE A 315 -5.94 17.74 -13.88
C ILE A 315 -5.50 19.09 -14.44
N GLU A 316 -4.42 19.63 -13.90
CA GLU A 316 -3.75 20.84 -14.37
C GLU A 316 -2.29 20.50 -14.64
N ILE A 317 -1.86 20.60 -15.88
CA ILE A 317 -0.47 20.39 -16.30
C ILE A 317 0.06 21.76 -16.74
N GLY A 318 1.19 22.17 -16.19
CA GLY A 318 1.87 23.42 -16.59
C GLY A 318 2.48 23.34 -17.98
N ASP A 319 3.24 24.38 -18.32
CA ASP A 319 3.92 24.47 -19.61
C ASP A 319 5.12 23.51 -19.68
N ASP A 320 5.52 23.10 -20.88
CA ASP A 320 6.76 22.36 -21.13
C ASP A 320 6.89 21.02 -20.36
N CYS A 321 5.80 20.27 -20.25
CA CYS A 321 5.79 18.98 -19.55
C CYS A 321 5.70 17.77 -20.50
N PHE A 322 6.13 16.60 -20.03
CA PHE A 322 5.89 15.29 -20.66
C PHE A 322 6.34 15.12 -22.13
N GLY A 323 7.40 15.79 -22.56
CA GLY A 323 7.86 15.75 -23.97
C GLY A 323 8.21 14.34 -24.50
N SER A 324 8.60 13.41 -23.62
CA SER A 324 8.96 12.03 -23.99
C SER A 324 7.80 11.03 -23.94
N VAL A 325 6.64 11.43 -23.41
CA VAL A 325 5.48 10.55 -23.26
C VAL A 325 4.93 10.15 -24.62
N GLN A 326 4.65 8.85 -24.77
CA GLN A 326 4.14 8.30 -26.02
C GLN A 326 2.62 8.36 -26.13
N ALA A 327 1.90 8.13 -25.04
CA ALA A 327 0.44 8.14 -25.06
C ALA A 327 -0.10 8.98 -23.91
N PHE A 328 -1.09 9.83 -24.21
CA PHE A 328 -1.94 10.44 -23.20
C PHE A 328 -3.28 9.72 -23.24
N GLN A 329 -3.53 8.87 -22.24
CA GLN A 329 -4.73 8.05 -22.18
C GLN A 329 -5.43 8.23 -20.84
N ILE A 330 -6.66 8.71 -20.90
CA ILE A 330 -7.57 8.76 -19.76
C ILE A 330 -8.76 7.86 -20.04
N ASP A 331 -9.00 6.85 -19.22
CA ASP A 331 -10.15 5.97 -19.35
C ASP A 331 -10.82 5.74 -18.00
N GLY A 332 -12.14 5.89 -17.95
CA GLY A 332 -12.94 5.50 -16.78
C GLY A 332 -12.82 6.42 -15.56
N LEU A 333 -12.19 7.60 -15.66
CA LEU A 333 -12.14 8.59 -14.58
C LEU A 333 -13.49 9.30 -14.40
N LYS A 334 -14.46 8.61 -13.80
CA LYS A 334 -15.87 9.03 -13.71
C LYS A 334 -16.11 10.34 -12.95
N ARG A 335 -15.13 10.79 -12.15
CA ARG A 335 -15.22 12.01 -11.32
C ARG A 335 -14.53 13.22 -11.94
N LEU A 336 -13.74 13.01 -12.99
CA LEU A 336 -12.94 14.03 -13.63
C LEU A 336 -13.86 15.04 -14.30
N LYS A 337 -13.70 16.33 -13.97
CA LYS A 337 -14.49 17.45 -14.47
C LYS A 337 -13.71 18.32 -15.43
N THR A 338 -12.43 18.58 -15.14
CA THR A 338 -11.62 19.53 -15.91
C THR A 338 -10.23 18.97 -16.21
N ILE A 339 -9.79 19.15 -17.46
CA ILE A 339 -8.40 18.90 -17.87
C ILE A 339 -7.84 20.19 -18.46
N ASN A 340 -6.76 20.70 -17.89
CA ASN A 340 -6.02 21.86 -18.40
C ASN A 340 -4.57 21.45 -18.66
N ILE A 341 -4.10 21.66 -19.88
CA ILE A 341 -2.73 21.34 -20.29
C ILE A 341 -2.07 22.63 -20.78
N GLY A 342 -0.94 23.01 -20.18
CA GLY A 342 -0.15 24.18 -20.54
C GLY A 342 0.53 24.04 -21.90
N GLY A 343 1.07 25.14 -22.41
CA GLY A 343 1.68 25.20 -23.73
C GLY A 343 2.96 24.36 -23.83
N ASN A 344 3.33 23.97 -25.05
CA ASN A 344 4.51 23.14 -25.33
C ASN A 344 4.56 21.80 -24.57
N SER A 345 3.43 21.31 -24.06
CA SER A 345 3.35 20.04 -23.33
C SER A 345 3.05 18.87 -24.26
N PHE A 346 3.52 17.68 -23.90
CA PHE A 346 3.40 16.46 -24.72
C PHE A 346 3.93 16.65 -26.15
N THR A 347 5.08 17.28 -26.31
CA THR A 347 5.73 17.44 -27.61
C THR A 347 7.25 17.50 -27.49
N GLN A 348 7.96 16.98 -28.50
CA GLN A 348 9.39 17.26 -28.71
C GLN A 348 9.63 18.38 -29.73
N VAL A 349 8.59 18.88 -30.40
CA VAL A 349 8.64 19.99 -31.35
C VAL A 349 8.13 21.24 -30.65
N LYS A 350 9.06 22.08 -30.17
CA LYS A 350 8.75 23.27 -29.36
C LYS A 350 8.44 24.49 -30.21
N GLN A 351 7.69 25.44 -29.66
CA GLN A 351 7.35 26.71 -30.32
C GLN A 351 8.58 27.44 -30.90
N ALA A 352 9.68 27.50 -30.15
CA ALA A 352 10.90 28.18 -30.59
C ALA A 352 11.53 27.54 -31.85
N GLU A 353 11.22 26.28 -32.14
CA GLU A 353 11.70 25.58 -33.34
C GLU A 353 10.78 25.78 -34.53
N TRP A 354 9.53 26.18 -34.34
CA TRP A 354 8.57 26.32 -35.44
C TRP A 354 8.90 27.44 -36.44
N ASP A 355 9.46 28.55 -35.98
CA ASP A 355 9.89 29.65 -36.86
C ASP A 355 11.01 29.25 -37.83
N PRO A 356 12.06 28.52 -37.40
CA PRO A 356 13.11 28.04 -38.30
C PRO A 356 12.81 26.70 -39.01
N LEU A 357 11.88 25.88 -38.52
CA LEU A 357 11.58 24.57 -39.10
C LEU A 357 10.90 24.68 -40.46
N SER A 358 11.42 23.95 -41.46
CA SER A 358 10.66 23.74 -42.69
C SER A 358 9.45 22.84 -42.43
N TYR A 359 8.37 23.02 -43.21
CA TYR A 359 7.18 22.16 -43.13
C TYR A 359 7.53 20.67 -43.25
N SER A 360 8.46 20.32 -44.15
CA SER A 360 8.93 18.94 -44.31
C SER A 360 9.66 18.37 -43.10
N GLU A 361 10.40 19.20 -42.36
CA GLU A 361 11.08 18.77 -41.12
C GLU A 361 10.11 18.65 -39.95
N ALA A 362 9.09 19.50 -39.87
CA ALA A 362 8.02 19.34 -38.89
C ALA A 362 7.26 18.03 -39.13
N VAL A 363 6.91 17.74 -40.39
CA VAL A 363 6.21 16.49 -40.76
C VAL A 363 7.08 15.25 -40.51
N SER A 364 8.40 15.31 -40.70
CA SER A 364 9.28 14.16 -40.43
C SER A 364 9.41 13.81 -38.95
N ARG A 365 9.03 14.73 -38.06
CA ARG A 365 8.98 14.52 -36.61
C ARG A 365 7.63 14.00 -36.11
N CYS A 366 6.64 13.84 -36.99
CA CYS A 366 5.38 13.19 -36.65
C CYS A 366 5.58 11.71 -36.27
N ILE A 367 5.03 11.27 -35.14
CA ILE A 367 5.21 9.91 -34.63
C ILE A 367 3.85 9.18 -34.61
N GLN A 368 3.72 8.16 -35.45
CA GLN A 368 2.46 7.39 -35.60
C GLN A 368 2.09 6.59 -34.34
N SER A 369 3.07 6.22 -33.51
CA SER A 369 2.82 5.52 -32.24
C SER A 369 2.36 6.45 -31.12
N LYS A 370 2.41 7.78 -31.32
CA LYS A 370 1.99 8.74 -30.29
C LYS A 370 0.49 9.03 -30.40
N SER A 371 -0.28 8.72 -29.36
CA SER A 371 -1.75 8.76 -29.38
C SER A 371 -2.35 9.56 -28.22
N PHE A 372 -3.54 10.11 -28.44
CA PHE A 372 -4.31 10.87 -27.47
C PHE A 372 -5.72 10.29 -27.36
N ASN A 373 -6.09 9.77 -26.18
CA ASN A 373 -7.39 9.14 -25.98
C ASN A 373 -8.00 9.56 -24.64
N ILE A 374 -9.26 10.00 -24.66
CA ILE A 374 -10.06 10.21 -23.45
C ILE A 374 -11.41 9.50 -23.61
N SER A 375 -11.66 8.50 -22.76
CA SER A 375 -12.87 7.68 -22.83
C SER A 375 -13.54 7.47 -21.48
N ASN A 376 -14.85 7.25 -21.49
CA ASN A 376 -15.63 6.81 -20.33
C ASN A 376 -15.55 7.74 -19.10
N CYS A 377 -15.35 9.05 -19.31
CA CYS A 377 -15.34 10.07 -18.25
C CYS A 377 -16.70 10.78 -18.18
N GLU A 378 -17.64 10.15 -17.48
CA GLU A 378 -19.05 10.58 -17.41
C GLU A 378 -19.27 12.00 -16.85
N SER A 379 -18.35 12.51 -16.02
CA SER A 379 -18.44 13.84 -15.40
C SER A 379 -17.58 14.91 -16.05
N LEU A 380 -16.87 14.60 -17.16
CA LEU A 380 -15.94 15.56 -17.75
C LEU A 380 -16.70 16.70 -18.41
N GLU A 381 -16.44 17.93 -17.98
CA GLU A 381 -17.16 19.15 -18.38
C GLU A 381 -16.33 20.01 -19.35
N SER A 382 -15.01 20.12 -19.13
CA SER A 382 -14.13 20.95 -19.96
C SER A 382 -12.72 20.38 -20.17
N ILE A 383 -12.17 20.64 -21.36
CA ILE A 383 -10.79 20.33 -21.73
C ILE A 383 -10.15 21.57 -22.33
N GLN A 384 -8.94 21.91 -21.88
CA GLN A 384 -8.16 23.04 -22.41
C GLN A 384 -6.73 22.61 -22.73
N PHE A 385 -6.23 23.09 -23.87
CA PHE A 385 -4.87 22.89 -24.33
C PHE A 385 -4.20 24.22 -24.62
N GLY A 386 -3.01 24.43 -24.07
CA GLY A 386 -2.11 25.52 -24.41
C GLY A 386 -1.47 25.28 -25.77
N GLU A 387 -1.08 26.38 -26.42
CA GLU A 387 -0.47 26.38 -27.76
C GLU A 387 0.75 25.45 -27.84
N TYR A 388 1.00 24.86 -29.00
CA TYR A 388 2.11 23.96 -29.32
C TYR A 388 2.14 22.64 -28.55
N SER A 389 1.03 22.22 -27.93
CA SER A 389 0.91 20.91 -27.27
C SER A 389 0.52 19.80 -28.25
N PHE A 390 1.03 18.58 -28.04
CA PHE A 390 0.74 17.40 -28.87
C PHE A 390 1.10 17.56 -30.37
N VAL A 391 2.07 18.41 -30.71
CA VAL A 391 2.45 18.69 -32.11
C VAL A 391 2.82 17.41 -32.87
N ASP A 392 3.68 16.57 -32.28
CA ASP A 392 4.27 15.38 -32.90
C ASP A 392 3.42 14.11 -32.75
N PHE A 393 2.19 14.23 -32.22
CA PHE A 393 1.25 13.12 -32.08
C PHE A 393 0.55 12.87 -33.42
N ALA A 394 0.88 11.75 -34.07
CA ALA A 394 0.33 11.36 -35.38
C ALA A 394 -0.54 10.09 -35.34
N GLY A 395 -0.61 9.43 -34.18
CA GLY A 395 -1.46 8.28 -33.94
C GLY A 395 -2.92 8.65 -33.66
N ASP A 396 -3.62 7.72 -33.03
CA ASP A 396 -5.06 7.85 -32.78
C ASP A 396 -5.38 9.05 -31.89
N PHE A 397 -6.47 9.75 -32.25
CA PHE A 397 -7.11 10.76 -31.44
C PHE A 397 -8.55 10.35 -31.21
N GLU A 398 -8.90 10.08 -29.96
CA GLU A 398 -10.26 9.67 -29.59
C GLU A 398 -10.77 10.44 -28.38
N LEU A 399 -12.01 10.92 -28.51
CA LEU A 399 -12.83 11.40 -27.41
C LEU A 399 -14.16 10.63 -27.47
N SER A 400 -14.43 9.73 -26.52
CA SER A 400 -15.62 8.88 -26.57
C SER A 400 -16.28 8.67 -25.20
N ASN A 401 -17.61 8.54 -25.19
CA ASN A 401 -18.40 8.39 -23.96
C ASN A 401 -18.15 9.50 -22.92
N LEU A 402 -18.33 10.76 -23.33
CA LEU A 402 -18.15 11.97 -22.51
C LEU A 402 -19.47 12.79 -22.44
N PRO A 403 -20.54 12.24 -21.84
CA PRO A 403 -21.90 12.80 -21.92
C PRO A 403 -22.09 14.19 -21.31
N GLN A 404 -21.18 14.64 -20.43
CA GLN A 404 -21.23 15.96 -19.78
C GLN A 404 -20.26 16.98 -20.41
N LEU A 405 -19.54 16.61 -21.46
CA LEU A 405 -18.52 17.48 -22.05
C LEU A 405 -19.17 18.67 -22.75
N GLN A 406 -18.86 19.87 -22.29
CA GLN A 406 -19.48 21.11 -22.75
C GLN A 406 -18.51 22.00 -23.53
N SER A 407 -17.20 21.87 -23.28
CA SER A 407 -16.22 22.75 -23.92
C SER A 407 -14.88 22.06 -24.16
N ILE A 408 -14.33 22.31 -25.35
CA ILE A 408 -12.95 21.97 -25.71
C ILE A 408 -12.30 23.24 -26.23
N GLN A 409 -11.23 23.70 -25.59
CA GLN A 409 -10.44 24.84 -26.04
C GLN A 409 -9.06 24.37 -26.50
N ILE A 410 -8.70 24.68 -27.74
CA ILE A 410 -7.40 24.34 -28.33
C ILE A 410 -6.66 25.64 -28.67
N GLY A 411 -5.65 25.98 -27.86
CA GLY A 411 -4.90 27.22 -27.97
C GLY A 411 -5.72 28.47 -27.62
N SER A 412 -5.26 29.61 -28.13
CA SER A 412 -5.88 30.92 -27.92
C SER A 412 -6.51 31.45 -29.21
N ILE A 413 -7.69 32.07 -29.09
CA ILE A 413 -8.35 32.73 -30.24
C ILE A 413 -7.44 33.85 -30.76
N GLY A 414 -7.17 33.83 -32.07
CA GLY A 414 -6.35 34.84 -32.76
C GLY A 414 -4.87 34.48 -32.91
N ASN A 415 -4.42 33.37 -32.34
CA ASN A 415 -3.05 32.85 -32.49
C ASN A 415 -3.03 31.53 -33.26
N ARG A 416 -1.90 31.23 -33.91
CA ARG A 416 -1.66 29.89 -34.47
C ARG A 416 -1.25 28.95 -33.34
N SER A 417 -2.10 27.98 -33.05
CA SER A 417 -1.88 27.08 -31.92
C SER A 417 -0.97 25.91 -32.23
N TRP A 418 -0.97 25.39 -33.46
CA TRP A 418 -0.20 24.20 -33.88
C TRP A 418 -0.45 22.93 -33.05
N ASN A 419 -1.48 22.92 -32.21
CA ASN A 419 -1.84 21.74 -31.44
C ASN A 419 -2.25 20.61 -32.36
N PHE A 420 -1.85 19.38 -32.02
CA PHE A 420 -2.21 18.18 -32.79
C PHE A 420 -1.87 18.29 -34.30
N PHE A 421 -0.80 19.01 -34.65
CA PHE A 421 -0.41 19.27 -36.04
C PHE A 421 -0.30 17.99 -36.88
N CYS A 422 0.29 16.94 -36.32
CA CYS A 422 0.50 15.67 -37.00
C CYS A 422 -0.73 14.74 -36.98
N CYS A 423 -1.79 15.08 -36.26
CA CYS A 423 -2.88 14.16 -35.96
C CYS A 423 -3.95 14.13 -37.07
N SER A 424 -4.49 12.94 -37.34
CA SER A 424 -5.68 12.77 -38.17
C SER A 424 -6.95 12.93 -37.34
N PHE A 425 -7.60 14.09 -37.40
CA PHE A 425 -8.90 14.30 -36.75
C PHE A 425 -10.00 13.45 -37.41
N MET A 426 -10.54 12.46 -36.69
CA MET A 426 -11.82 11.82 -37.01
C MET A 426 -12.80 12.07 -35.87
N ILE A 427 -13.82 12.90 -36.10
CA ILE A 427 -14.85 13.20 -35.08
C ILE A 427 -16.03 12.26 -35.30
N GLY A 428 -16.24 11.33 -34.37
CA GLY A 428 -17.49 10.58 -34.22
C GLY A 428 -18.56 11.47 -33.58
N SER A 429 -19.66 11.70 -34.29
CA SER A 429 -20.71 12.66 -33.95
C SER A 429 -21.39 12.44 -32.60
N ASN A 430 -21.47 13.51 -31.79
CA ASN A 430 -22.71 14.04 -31.18
C ASN A 430 -22.46 15.50 -30.76
N ASP A 431 -23.19 16.42 -31.40
CA ASP A 431 -23.40 17.85 -31.05
C ASP A 431 -22.30 18.59 -30.27
N MET A 432 -21.13 18.80 -30.88
CA MET A 432 -20.16 19.79 -30.40
C MET A 432 -19.91 20.89 -31.44
N ILE A 433 -20.05 22.14 -31.02
CA ILE A 433 -19.61 23.33 -31.77
C ILE A 433 -18.10 23.44 -31.57
N LEU A 434 -17.34 23.30 -32.66
CA LEU A 434 -15.89 23.48 -32.68
C LEU A 434 -15.56 24.83 -33.34
N ASP A 435 -14.97 25.74 -32.57
CA ASP A 435 -14.23 26.88 -33.12
C ASP A 435 -12.76 26.47 -33.26
N SER A 436 -12.38 25.95 -34.43
CA SER A 436 -10.98 25.68 -34.77
C SER A 436 -10.52 26.60 -35.91
N ASN A 437 -9.54 27.46 -35.66
CA ASN A 437 -8.76 28.11 -36.73
C ASN A 437 -7.46 27.32 -36.91
N ARG A 438 -7.27 26.77 -38.10
CA ARG A 438 -6.02 26.11 -38.52
C ARG A 438 -4.91 27.12 -38.77
#